data_AF-A0A402AEX0-F1
#
_entry.id   AF-A0A402AEX0-F1
#
_cell.length_a   1.000
_cell.length_b   1.000
_cell.length_c   1.000
_cell.angle_alpha   90.00
_cell.angle_beta   90.00
_cell.angle_gamma   90.00
#
_symmetry.space_group_name_H-M   'P 1'
#
loop_
_entity.id
_entity.type
_entity.pdbx_description
1 polymer ?
#
loop_
_entity_poly.entity_id
_entity_poly.type
_entity_poly.pdbx_seq_one_letter_code
_entity_poly.pdbx_strand_id
1 'polypeptide(L)'
;MYNLTVTQDHTYTVGANQWIVHNANCKVSELDPLHSSATSGRRPELENLSDQELLESVNNPRNGDPIKINTRTEKVVDGNGRAYELLNRASSPMSSITPDTLVHYEPYTPMSIPEPWE
;
A
#
# COMPACT_ATOMS: atom_id res chain seq x y z
N MET A 1 -30.01 1.34 12.27
CA MET A 1 -28.81 0.85 11.57
C MET A 1 -27.98 2.09 11.30
N TYR A 2 -26.90 2.32 12.06
CA TYR A 2 -26.14 3.56 12.00
C TYR A 2 -24.87 3.33 11.19
N ASN A 3 -24.73 4.07 10.09
CA ASN A 3 -23.53 4.10 9.28
C ASN A 3 -22.47 4.89 10.05
N LEU A 4 -21.46 4.21 10.59
CA LEU A 4 -20.35 4.85 11.29
C LEU A 4 -19.22 5.10 10.30
N THR A 5 -19.13 6.32 9.77
CA THR A 5 -17.96 6.76 8.99
C THR A 5 -16.87 7.16 9.97
N VAL A 6 -15.87 6.30 10.14
CA VAL A 6 -14.71 6.55 11.00
C VAL A 6 -13.75 7.50 10.30
N THR A 7 -13.47 8.65 10.92
CA THR A 7 -12.64 9.74 10.37
C THR A 7 -11.42 10.06 11.26
N GLN A 8 -11.04 9.17 12.19
CA GLN A 8 -9.88 9.32 13.07
C GLN A 8 -9.09 8.02 13.19
N ASP A 9 -7.78 8.14 13.42
CA ASP A 9 -6.90 7.02 13.78
C ASP A 9 -7.44 6.31 15.01
N HIS A 10 -8.00 5.13 14.79
CA HIS A 10 -8.54 4.29 15.86
C HIS A 10 -7.42 3.46 16.47
N THR A 11 -7.08 3.74 17.72
CA THR A 11 -6.27 2.83 18.54
C THR A 11 -7.17 1.70 19.05
N TYR A 12 -6.97 0.47 18.59
CA TYR A 12 -7.71 -0.70 19.06
C TYR A 12 -6.96 -1.39 20.20
N THR A 13 -7.61 -1.61 21.35
CA THR A 13 -7.11 -2.51 22.39
C THR A 13 -7.55 -3.94 22.09
N VAL A 14 -6.60 -4.85 21.89
CA VAL A 14 -6.85 -6.27 21.61
C VAL A 14 -6.97 -7.10 22.88
N GLY A 15 -7.92 -8.02 22.89
CA GLY A 15 -7.93 -9.15 23.84
C GLY A 15 -6.91 -10.22 23.44
N ALA A 16 -6.65 -11.18 24.33
CA ALA A 16 -5.78 -12.31 24.02
C ALA A 16 -6.27 -13.03 22.75
N ASN A 17 -5.38 -13.14 21.74
CA ASN A 17 -5.59 -13.73 20.41
C ASN A 17 -6.27 -12.84 19.33
N GLN A 18 -6.18 -11.51 19.40
CA GLN A 18 -6.52 -10.62 18.27
C GLN A 18 -5.28 -9.94 17.67
N TRP A 19 -5.16 -9.99 16.34
CA TRP A 19 -4.16 -9.24 15.57
C TRP A 19 -4.60 -7.78 15.43
N ILE A 20 -3.77 -6.83 15.88
CA ILE A 20 -3.95 -5.42 15.54
C ILE A 20 -3.57 -5.27 14.06
N VAL A 21 -4.54 -5.09 13.18
CA VAL A 21 -4.30 -4.65 11.81
C VAL A 21 -4.31 -3.12 11.86
N HIS A 22 -3.14 -2.50 11.78
CA HIS A 22 -3.06 -1.06 11.53
C HIS A 22 -3.57 -0.82 10.11
N ASN A 23 -4.88 -0.59 9.98
CA ASN A 23 -5.55 -0.44 8.69
C ASN A 23 -5.36 1.00 8.19
N ALA A 24 -4.10 1.38 7.94
CA ALA A 24 -3.80 2.65 7.31
C ALA A 24 -4.17 2.56 5.83
N ASN A 25 -4.81 3.60 5.31
CA ASN A 25 -5.17 3.70 3.91
C ASN A 25 -4.54 4.95 3.31
N CYS A 26 -4.19 4.86 2.03
CA CYS A 26 -3.70 5.98 1.24
C CYS A 26 -4.37 5.92 -0.13
N LYS A 27 -4.38 7.06 -0.82
CA LYS A 27 -4.79 7.11 -2.22
C LYS A 27 -3.70 6.50 -3.10
N VAL A 28 -4.09 5.91 -4.23
CA VAL A 28 -3.12 5.45 -5.24
C VAL A 28 -2.18 6.57 -5.67
N SER A 29 -2.68 7.81 -5.78
CA SER A 29 -1.86 9.00 -6.11
C SER A 29 -0.81 9.37 -5.07
N GLU A 30 -0.93 8.90 -3.83
CA GLU A 30 0.01 9.18 -2.74
C GLU A 30 1.15 8.14 -2.69
N LEU A 31 1.06 7.07 -3.49
CA LEU A 31 2.11 6.06 -3.55
C LEU A 31 3.35 6.62 -4.26
N ASP A 32 4.46 6.67 -3.53
CA ASP A 32 5.77 7.03 -4.06
C ASP A 32 6.77 5.86 -3.92
N PRO A 33 6.84 4.96 -4.93
CA PRO A 33 7.78 3.85 -4.92
C PRO A 33 9.26 4.27 -4.80
N LEU A 34 9.99 3.64 -3.88
CA LEU A 34 11.41 3.98 -3.63
C LEU A 34 12.31 3.73 -4.85
N HIS A 35 12.03 2.67 -5.60
CA HIS A 35 12.80 2.28 -6.77
C HIS A 35 11.99 2.50 -8.03
N SER A 36 12.59 2.93 -9.14
CA SER A 36 11.91 3.08 -10.44
C SER A 36 11.30 1.74 -10.95
N SER A 37 10.31 1.81 -11.84
CA SER A 37 9.77 0.62 -12.52
C SER A 37 10.85 -0.13 -13.31
N ALA A 38 11.87 0.57 -13.82
CA ALA A 38 13.03 -0.02 -14.48
C ALA A 38 13.87 -0.92 -13.58
N THR A 39 13.90 -0.63 -12.27
CA THR A 39 14.58 -1.46 -11.25
C THR A 39 13.72 -2.64 -10.81
N SER A 40 12.40 -2.49 -10.90
CA SER A 40 11.43 -3.50 -10.43
C SER A 40 11.17 -4.62 -11.45
N GLY A 41 11.59 -4.43 -12.71
CA GLY A 41 11.38 -5.37 -13.81
C GLY A 41 9.92 -5.47 -14.26
N ARG A 42 9.68 -6.13 -15.40
CA ARG A 42 8.32 -6.56 -15.76
C ARG A 42 7.82 -7.58 -14.75
N ARG A 43 6.54 -7.49 -14.41
CA ARG A 43 5.87 -8.37 -13.44
C ARG A 43 4.60 -8.92 -14.06
N PRO A 44 4.72 -9.92 -14.97
CA PRO A 44 3.57 -10.52 -15.63
C PRO A 44 2.51 -11.04 -14.66
N GLU A 45 2.93 -11.45 -13.47
CA GLU A 45 2.04 -11.90 -12.40
C GLU A 45 1.10 -10.81 -11.86
N LEU A 46 1.48 -9.53 -11.98
CA LEU A 46 0.64 -8.38 -11.64
C LEU A 46 -0.06 -7.81 -12.88
N GLU A 47 0.64 -7.75 -14.02
CA GLU A 47 0.10 -7.26 -15.30
C GLU A 47 -1.12 -8.06 -15.76
N ASN A 48 -1.15 -9.37 -15.49
CA ASN A 48 -2.25 -10.26 -15.90
C ASN A 48 -3.47 -10.22 -14.96
N LEU A 49 -3.40 -9.52 -13.82
CA LEU A 49 -4.53 -9.41 -12.90
C LEU A 49 -5.57 -8.45 -13.45
N SER A 50 -6.86 -8.72 -13.23
CA SER A 50 -7.89 -7.68 -13.35
C SER A 50 -7.72 -6.61 -12.26
N ASP A 51 -8.36 -5.46 -12.43
CA ASP A 51 -8.28 -4.35 -11.45
C ASP A 51 -8.72 -4.79 -10.05
N GLN A 52 -9.79 -5.58 -10.00
CA GLN A 52 -10.31 -6.14 -8.77
C GLN A 52 -9.32 -7.10 -8.12
N GLU A 53 -8.69 -7.99 -8.90
CA GLU A 53 -7.69 -8.93 -8.38
C GLU A 53 -6.43 -8.21 -7.90
N LEU A 54 -6.02 -7.15 -8.59
CA LEU A 54 -4.91 -6.31 -8.15
C LEU A 54 -5.23 -5.63 -6.82
N LEU A 55 -6.40 -4.99 -6.70
CA LEU A 55 -6.83 -4.37 -5.45
C LEU A 55 -6.94 -5.38 -4.31
N GLU A 56 -7.45 -6.58 -4.59
CA GLU A 56 -7.50 -7.67 -3.61
C GLU A 56 -6.09 -8.10 -3.19
N SER A 57 -5.15 -8.19 -4.13
CA SER A 57 -3.75 -8.55 -3.82
C SER A 57 -3.03 -7.52 -2.94
N VAL A 58 -3.50 -6.27 -2.96
CA VAL A 58 -2.96 -5.16 -2.17
C VAL A 58 -3.62 -5.11 -0.80
N ASN A 59 -4.95 -5.18 -0.76
CA ASN A 59 -5.73 -5.03 0.47
C ASN A 59 -5.75 -6.30 1.32
N ASN A 60 -5.64 -7.47 0.69
CA ASN A 60 -5.69 -8.79 1.31
C ASN A 60 -4.57 -9.71 0.76
N PRO A 61 -3.28 -9.38 1.01
CA PRO A 61 -2.17 -10.15 0.47
C PRO A 61 -2.13 -11.56 1.07
N ARG A 62 -2.15 -12.60 0.22
CA ARG A 62 -2.21 -14.01 0.64
C ARG A 62 -1.06 -14.46 1.57
N ASN A 63 0.11 -13.83 1.44
CA ASN A 63 1.31 -14.18 2.20
C ASN A 63 1.58 -13.26 3.40
N GLY A 64 0.67 -12.33 3.71
CA GLY A 64 0.97 -11.30 4.72
C GLY A 64 2.08 -10.34 4.28
N ASP A 65 2.21 -10.13 2.97
CA ASP A 65 3.12 -9.17 2.35
C ASP A 65 2.32 -7.94 1.93
N PRO A 66 2.08 -6.93 2.78
CA PRO A 66 1.38 -5.70 2.39
C PRO A 66 2.31 -4.69 1.71
N ILE A 67 1.74 -3.59 1.22
CA ILE A 67 2.51 -2.40 0.87
C ILE A 67 2.98 -1.75 2.17
N LYS A 68 4.27 -1.45 2.29
CA LYS A 68 4.82 -0.74 3.46
C LYS A 68 5.31 0.63 3.06
N ILE A 69 4.85 1.65 3.78
CA ILE A 69 5.24 3.04 3.55
C ILE A 69 6.08 3.51 4.73
N ASN A 70 7.26 4.04 4.43
CA ASN A 70 8.13 4.61 5.45
C ASN A 70 7.55 5.94 5.93
N THR A 71 7.15 6.02 7.19
CA THR A 71 6.50 7.20 7.79
C THR A 71 7.39 8.44 7.86
N ARG A 72 8.72 8.29 7.72
CA ARG A 72 9.68 9.41 7.73
C ARG A 72 9.95 9.98 6.34
N THR A 73 9.89 9.13 5.32
CA THR A 73 10.23 9.51 3.94
C THR A 73 9.02 9.52 3.01
N GLU A 74 7.88 9.02 3.48
CA GLU A 74 6.62 8.81 2.73
C GLU A 74 6.75 7.87 1.51
N LYS A 75 7.92 7.24 1.35
CA LYS A 75 8.21 6.30 0.26
C LYS A 75 7.75 4.88 0.55
N VAL A 76 7.31 4.18 -0.49
CA VAL A 76 7.01 2.75 -0.45
C VAL A 76 8.32 1.96 -0.36
N VAL A 77 8.55 1.32 0.78
CA VAL A 77 9.74 0.50 1.04
C VAL A 77 9.51 -0.97 0.75
N ASP A 78 8.26 -1.42 0.72
CA ASP A 78 7.88 -2.79 0.36
C ASP A 78 6.57 -2.80 -0.43
N GLY A 79 6.39 -3.78 -1.32
CA GLY A 79 5.25 -3.84 -2.23
C GLY A 79 5.35 -2.92 -3.45
N ASN A 80 6.55 -2.41 -3.76
CA ASN A 80 6.83 -1.50 -4.89
C ASN A 80 6.22 -1.96 -6.22
N GLY A 81 6.26 -3.25 -6.54
CA GLY A 81 5.67 -3.78 -7.78
C GLY A 81 4.16 -3.55 -7.90
N ARG A 82 3.42 -3.79 -6.80
CA ARG A 82 1.97 -3.51 -6.77
C ARG A 82 1.68 -2.02 -6.79
N ALA A 83 2.48 -1.22 -6.09
CA ALA A 83 2.36 0.23 -6.13
C ALA A 83 2.53 0.79 -7.55
N TYR A 84 3.50 0.27 -8.32
CA TYR A 84 3.65 0.63 -9.73
C TYR A 84 2.46 0.26 -10.59
N GLU A 85 1.97 -0.97 -10.45
CA GLU A 85 0.84 -1.41 -11.25
C GLU A 85 -0.42 -0.59 -10.94
N LEU A 86 -0.64 -0.22 -9.67
CA LEU A 86 -1.71 0.70 -9.28
C LEU A 86 -1.57 2.08 -9.93
N LEU A 87 -0.37 2.68 -9.86
CA LEU A 87 -0.09 3.98 -10.49
C LEU A 87 -0.27 3.94 -12.02
N ASN A 88 0.20 2.86 -12.65
CA ASN A 88 0.06 2.63 -14.08
C ASN A 88 -1.43 2.54 -14.48
N ARG A 89 -2.22 1.80 -13.71
CA ARG A 89 -3.67 1.66 -13.95
C ARG A 89 -4.43 2.95 -13.69
N ALA A 90 -4.11 3.66 -12.62
CA ALA A 90 -4.69 4.96 -12.32
C ALA A 90 -4.43 6.02 -13.41
N SER A 91 -3.38 5.84 -14.22
CA SER A 91 -3.12 6.69 -15.39
C SER A 91 -3.89 6.29 -16.65
N SER A 92 -4.49 5.10 -16.67
CA SER A 92 -5.25 4.56 -17.80
C SER A 92 -6.73 4.91 -17.69
N PRO A 93 -7.34 5.56 -18.71
CA PRO A 93 -8.78 5.85 -18.70
C PRO A 93 -9.66 4.61 -18.82
N MET A 94 -9.08 3.45 -19.15
CA MET A 94 -9.78 2.16 -19.26
C MET A 94 -9.80 1.39 -17.93
N SER A 95 -9.03 1.82 -16.92
CA SER A 95 -9.03 1.17 -15.62
C SER A 95 -10.14 1.72 -14.74
N SER A 96 -10.69 0.86 -13.89
CA SER A 96 -11.55 1.22 -12.77
C SER A 96 -10.78 1.78 -11.57
N ILE A 97 -9.47 1.56 -11.53
CA ILE A 97 -8.58 2.13 -10.51
C ILE A 97 -8.29 3.56 -10.92
N THR A 98 -8.52 4.49 -10.01
CA THR A 98 -8.34 5.93 -10.21
C THR A 98 -7.28 6.45 -9.23
N PRO A 99 -6.75 7.67 -9.46
CA PRO A 99 -5.82 8.29 -8.52
C PRO A 99 -6.38 8.45 -7.09
N ASP A 100 -7.71 8.49 -6.94
CA ASP A 100 -8.42 8.61 -5.65
C ASP A 100 -8.82 7.26 -5.05
N THR A 101 -8.56 6.13 -5.74
CA THR A 101 -8.83 4.81 -5.19
C THR A 101 -8.01 4.60 -3.92
N LEU A 102 -8.67 4.14 -2.84
CA LEU A 102 -8.03 3.87 -1.56
C LEU A 102 -7.45 2.46 -1.53
N VAL A 103 -6.23 2.34 -1.01
CA VAL A 103 -5.54 1.07 -0.80
C VAL A 103 -4.93 1.00 0.59
N HIS A 104 -4.92 -0.20 1.16
CA HIS A 104 -4.30 -0.45 2.46
C HIS A 104 -2.77 -0.44 2.36
N TYR A 105 -2.14 0.10 3.39
CA TYR A 105 -0.71 0.01 3.60
C TYR A 105 -0.39 -0.20 5.07
N GLU A 106 0.80 -0.73 5.34
CA GLU A 106 1.37 -0.79 6.68
C GLU A 106 2.38 0.35 6.88
N PRO A 107 2.15 1.24 7.86
CA PRO A 107 3.15 2.24 8.25
C PRO A 107 4.40 1.55 8.79
N TYR A 108 5.56 1.90 8.24
CA TYR A 108 6.86 1.41 8.67
C TYR A 108 7.70 2.57 9.19
N THR A 109 8.14 2.51 10.45
CA THR A 109 9.08 3.49 11.00
C THR A 109 10.40 2.78 11.30
N PRO A 110 11.48 3.00 10.52
CA PRO A 110 12.77 2.39 10.83
C PRO A 110 13.27 2.91 12.18
N MET A 111 13.62 1.99 13.09
CA MET A 111 14.10 2.31 14.45
C MET A 111 15.50 2.93 14.47
N SER A 112 16.20 2.98 13.34
CA SER A 112 17.53 3.58 13.19
C SER A 112 17.55 4.59 12.04
N ILE A 113 18.12 5.76 12.34
CA ILE A 113 18.59 6.72 11.33
C ILE A 113 19.78 6.02 10.64
N PRO A 114 19.87 5.92 9.29
CA PRO A 114 21.16 5.66 8.69
C PRO A 114 22.05 6.83 9.10
N GLU A 115 23.11 6.58 9.86
CA GLU A 115 24.11 7.62 10.10
C GLU A 115 24.53 8.17 8.73
N PRO A 116 24.58 9.51 8.55
CA PRO A 116 25.13 10.07 7.35
C PRO A 116 26.56 9.54 7.22
N TRP A 117 26.84 8.80 6.15
CA TRP A 117 28.19 8.34 5.86
C TRP A 117 29.06 9.59 5.66
N GLU A 118 29.95 9.88 6.61
CA GLU A 118 31.04 10.86 6.49
C GLU A 118 32.15 10.36 5.54
#